data_AF-A0A8S3F913-F1
#
_entry.id   AF-A0A8S3F913-F1
#
_cell.length_a   1.000
_cell.length_b   1.000
_cell.length_c   1.000
_cell.angle_alpha   90.00
_cell.angle_beta   90.00
_cell.angle_gamma   90.00
#
_symmetry.space_group_name_H-M   'P 1'
#
loop_
_entity.id
_entity.type
_entity.pdbx_description
1 polymer ?
#
loop_
_entity_poly.entity_id
_entity_poly.type
_entity_poly.pdbx_seq_one_letter_code
_entity_poly.pdbx_strand_id
1 'polypeptide(L)' 'DDLREKGIAIRVASPKLVQEEAPDSYKNVTDVVETCHAAGISKLCVKLRPVAVIKG' A
#
# COMPACT_ATOMS: atom_id res chain seq x y z
N ASP A 1 -2.91 14.94 -0.93
CA ASP A 1 -2.16 15.45 0.25
C ASP A 1 -1.87 14.39 1.31
N ASP A 2 -2.71 13.35 1.42
CA ASP A 2 -2.63 12.28 2.42
C ASP A 2 -1.29 11.50 2.54
N LEU A 3 -0.56 11.24 1.45
CA LEU A 3 0.70 10.49 1.51
C LEU A 3 1.91 11.33 1.97
N ARG A 4 1.93 12.63 1.66
CA ARG A 4 2.97 13.56 2.16
C ARG A 4 2.81 13.80 3.66
N GLU A 5 1.58 13.92 4.14
CA GLU A 5 1.28 14.01 5.58
C GLU A 5 1.69 12.75 6.35
N LYS A 6 1.58 11.58 5.71
CA LYS A 6 2.08 10.30 6.24
C LYS A 6 3.61 10.16 6.16
N GLY A 7 4.34 11.18 5.72
CA GLY A 7 5.80 11.18 5.61
C GLY A 7 6.34 10.28 4.49
N ILE A 8 5.52 9.98 3.48
CA ILE A 8 5.87 9.08 2.37
C ILE A 8 6.27 9.93 1.16
N ALA A 9 7.53 9.81 0.73
CA ALA A 9 8.02 10.50 -0.45
C ALA A 9 7.53 9.79 -1.73
N ILE A 10 7.03 10.54 -2.71
CA ILE A 10 6.54 9.98 -3.98
C ILE A 10 7.28 10.61 -5.14
N ARG A 11 7.80 9.77 -6.05
CA ARG A 11 8.30 10.18 -7.37
C ARG A 11 7.56 9.39 -8.43
N VAL A 12 6.89 10.09 -9.34
CA VAL A 12 6.15 9.48 -10.45
C VAL A 12 6.57 10.05 -11.79
N ALA A 13 6.60 9.21 -12.83
CA ALA A 13 6.83 9.65 -14.20
C ALA A 13 5.62 10.41 -14.79
N SER A 14 4.40 10.05 -14.39
CA SER A 14 3.17 10.70 -14.84
C SER A 14 2.15 10.82 -13.70
N PRO A 15 1.43 11.96 -13.57
CA PRO A 15 0.35 12.13 -12.59
C PRO A 15 -0.81 11.14 -12.79
N LYS A 16 -1.02 10.64 -14.02
CA LYS A 16 -2.11 9.71 -14.34
C LYS A 16 -1.94 8.36 -13.64
N LEU A 17 -0.70 7.88 -13.57
CA LEU A 17 -0.33 6.63 -12.88
C LEU A 17 -0.62 6.69 -11.37
N VAL A 18 -0.57 7.88 -10.77
CA VAL A 18 -0.90 8.05 -9.34
C VAL A 18 -2.39 7.88 -9.09
N GLN A 19 -3.24 8.35 -10.01
CA GLN A 19 -4.69 8.24 -9.87
C GLN A 19 -5.19 6.80 -10.03
N GLU A 20 -4.62 6.06 -10.98
CA GLU A 20 -4.97 4.64 -11.17
C GLU A 20 -4.60 3.79 -9.94
N GLU A 21 -3.48 4.13 -9.30
CA GLU A 21 -2.87 3.40 -8.18
C GLU A 21 -3.20 4.01 -6.80
N ALA A 22 -4.23 4.85 -6.72
CA ALA A 22 -4.65 5.44 -5.46
C ALA A 22 -4.99 4.34 -4.43
N PRO A 23 -4.76 4.56 -3.12
CA PRO A 23 -5.09 3.58 -2.08
C PRO A 23 -6.55 3.10 -2.15
N ASP A 24 -7.46 3.99 -2.54
CA ASP A 24 -8.90 3.71 -2.69
C ASP A 24 -9.21 2.77 -3.87
N SER A 25 -8.30 2.63 -4.84
CA SER A 25 -8.42 1.66 -5.93
C SER A 25 -8.22 0.21 -5.46
N TYR A 26 -7.66 0.02 -4.26
CA TYR A 26 -7.34 -1.28 -3.70
C TYR A 26 -8.20 -1.62 -2.49
N LYS A 27 -8.34 -2.92 -2.23
CA LYS A 27 -8.88 -3.41 -0.96
C LYS A 27 -7.89 -3.09 0.17
N ASN A 28 -8.39 -3.01 1.40
CA ASN A 28 -7.53 -2.97 2.57
C ASN A 28 -6.71 -4.26 2.66
N VAL A 29 -5.40 -4.15 2.44
CA VAL A 29 -4.47 -5.28 2.48
C VAL A 29 -4.41 -5.95 3.85
N THR A 30 -4.71 -5.21 4.93
CA THR A 30 -4.71 -5.77 6.29
C THR A 30 -5.78 -6.86 6.41
N ASP A 31 -7.00 -6.59 5.96
CA ASP A 31 -8.13 -7.52 6.03
C ASP A 31 -7.86 -8.78 5.20
N VAL A 32 -7.22 -8.62 4.03
CA VAL A 32 -6.83 -9.74 3.16
C VAL A 32 -5.82 -10.64 3.87
N VAL A 33 -4.79 -10.05 4.48
CA VAL A 33 -3.73 -10.82 5.17
C VAL A 33 -4.27 -11.49 6.43
N GLU A 34 -5.13 -10.82 7.20
CA GLU A 34 -5.79 -11.39 8.38
C GLU A 34 -6.68 -12.57 8.02
N THR A 35 -7.42 -12.49 6.90
CA THR A 35 -8.24 -13.60 6.39
C THR A 35 -7.37 -14.83 6.08
N CYS A 36 -6.24 -14.64 5.41
CA CYS A 36 -5.30 -15.73 5.12
C CYS A 36 -4.69 -16.33 6.39
N HIS A 37 -4.39 -15.49 7.38
CA HIS A 37 -3.88 -15.97 8.66
C HIS A 37 -4.91 -16.78 9.44
N ALA A 38 -6.15 -16.28 9.53
CA ALA A 38 -7.27 -16.95 10.21
C ALA A 38 -7.64 -18.27 9.53
N ALA A 39 -7.53 -18.35 8.20
CA ALA A 39 -7.73 -19.58 7.44
C ALA A 39 -6.58 -20.61 7.62
N GLY A 40 -5.48 -20.25 8.30
CA GLY A 40 -4.35 -21.14 8.54
C GLY A 40 -3.47 -21.40 7.30
N ILE A 41 -3.68 -20.67 6.20
CA ILE A 41 -2.93 -20.84 4.94
C ILE A 41 -1.60 -20.07 4.95
N SER A 42 -1.45 -19.07 5.82
CA SER A 42 -0.21 -18.33 6.02
C SER A 42 -0.05 -17.85 7.47
N LYS A 43 1.19 -17.61 7.90
CA LYS A 43 1.49 -17.04 9.23
C LYS A 43 1.87 -15.57 9.10
N LEU A 44 1.33 -14.74 9.98
CA LEU A 44 1.80 -13.37 10.15
C LEU A 44 3.26 -13.35 10.58
N CYS A 45 4.04 -12.43 10.02
CA CYS A 45 5.46 -12.29 10.32
C CYS A 45 5.81 -10.84 10.65
N VAL A 46 5.73 -9.94 9.65
CA VAL A 46 6.05 -8.52 9.83
C VAL A 46 5.16 -7.65 8.94
N LYS A 47 4.79 -6.47 9.44
CA LYS A 47 4.10 -5.43 8.67
C LYS A 47 5.05 -4.27 8.41
N LEU A 48 5.25 -3.94 7.14
CA LEU A 48 6.12 -2.86 6.71
C LEU A 48 5.31 -1.59 6.42
N ARG A 49 5.94 -0.43 6.62
CA ARG A 49 5.40 0.88 6.23
C ARG A 49 6.34 1.50 5.19
N PRO A 50 5.83 2.00 4.06
CA PRO A 50 6.67 2.64 3.05
C PRO A 50 7.24 3.97 3.57
N VAL A 51 8.46 4.28 3.14
CA VAL A 51 9.12 5.58 3.36
C VAL A 51 9.19 6.38 2.05
N ALA A 52 9.37 5.68 0.92
CA ALA A 52 9.34 6.27 -0.40
C ALA A 52 8.71 5.32 -1.43
N VAL A 53 8.04 5.88 -2.42
CA VAL A 53 7.44 5.17 -3.56
C VAL A 53 7.91 5.85 -4.84
N ILE A 54 8.61 5.09 -5.68
CA ILE A 54 9.09 5.54 -7.00
C ILE A 54 8.36 4.70 -8.04
N LYS A 55 7.53 5.32 -8.88
CA LYS A 55 6.84 4.66 -10.00
C LYS A 55 7.19 5.35 -11.31
N GLY A 56 7.64 4.59 -12.30
CA GLY A 56 8.04 5.05 -13.63
C GLY A 56 7.18 4.42 -14.69
#